data_AF-A0A9P6SIC4-F1
#
_entry.id   AF-A0A9P6SIC4-F1
#
_cell.length_a   1.000
_cell.length_b   1.000
_cell.length_c   1.000
_cell.angle_alpha   90.00
_cell.angle_beta   90.00
_cell.angle_gamma   90.00
#
_symmetry.space_group_name_H-M   'P 1'
#
loop_
_entity.id
_entity.type
_entity.pdbx_description
1 polymer ?
#
loop_
_entity_poly.entity_id
_entity_poly.type
_entity_poly.pdbx_seq_one_letter_code
_entity_poly.pdbx_strand_id
1 'polypeptide(L)'
;MDTATTTKNPFAYYVSSAAFSPSYDALQQRTPIPKLTSLKIESLILSYSTLESILQVCTNLAKLRLPCVTLAERLNRPFQHLDTWHNVSDIIVPSDRIKAETSRYCPLLTEYKLKYDASCITPQLLANAVTNVTRITFEKEEMAFETISAIVLHGATWKKVALFSYECDYEMDKVNPVSMQIAAFNKMLQLIPRNCTPLEKLNLYPYEMDTDVAEAVEWVCKDLRKLRIRVKELNTKEKILKTIALWRAGCWRRWQKMATGANAVVAVEEEEKQLEEDHSIEARVARHLLKFEQLWWVWLGYKTWTPIKIKHKEQSNATTYRISISP
;
A
#
# COMPACT_ATOMS: atom_id res chain seq x y z
N MET A 1 17.67 5.99 -46.38
CA MET A 1 18.40 6.56 -45.24
C MET A 1 17.55 7.71 -44.74
N ASP A 2 16.60 7.40 -43.86
CA ASP A 2 15.69 8.40 -43.32
C ASP A 2 16.31 8.98 -42.05
N THR A 3 16.74 10.24 -42.16
CA THR A 3 17.20 11.03 -41.02
C THR A 3 15.97 11.38 -40.17
N ALA A 4 15.76 10.62 -39.09
CA ALA A 4 14.76 10.93 -38.08
C ALA A 4 15.10 12.30 -37.44
N THR A 5 14.25 13.29 -37.68
CA THR A 5 14.30 14.59 -37.02
C THR A 5 13.75 14.44 -35.60
N THR A 6 14.63 14.47 -34.61
CA THR A 6 14.28 14.49 -33.19
C THR A 6 13.55 15.80 -32.88
N THR A 7 12.22 15.77 -32.82
CA THR A 7 11.40 16.89 -32.35
C THR A 7 11.71 17.14 -30.87
N LYS A 8 12.50 18.20 -30.60
CA LYS A 8 12.79 18.66 -29.23
C LYS A 8 11.48 19.02 -28.55
N ASN A 9 11.18 18.37 -27.42
CA ASN A 9 10.02 18.69 -26.59
C ASN A 9 10.18 20.14 -26.04
N PRO A 10 9.33 21.10 -26.44
CA PRO A 10 9.50 22.52 -26.10
C PRO A 10 9.22 22.84 -24.62
N PHE A 11 8.82 21.85 -23.81
CA PHE A 11 8.45 22.03 -22.40
C PHE A 11 9.43 21.40 -21.40
N ALA A 12 10.62 20.97 -21.84
CA ALA A 12 11.65 20.46 -20.94
C ALA A 12 12.32 21.62 -20.18
N TYR A 13 11.90 21.88 -18.94
CA TYR A 13 12.57 22.81 -18.05
C TYR A 13 13.84 22.17 -17.49
N TYR A 14 15.01 22.66 -17.92
CA TYR A 14 16.29 22.31 -17.30
C TYR A 14 16.48 23.21 -16.08
N VAL A 15 16.62 22.61 -14.91
CA VAL A 15 16.92 23.33 -13.67
C VAL A 15 18.38 23.09 -13.33
N SER A 16 19.15 24.17 -13.19
CA SER A 16 20.55 24.12 -12.75
C SER A 16 20.63 23.53 -11.34
N SER A 17 21.62 22.67 -11.10
CA SER A 17 21.91 22.14 -9.76
C SER A 17 22.14 23.24 -8.72
N ALA A 18 22.66 24.39 -9.15
CA ALA A 18 22.84 25.57 -8.31
C ALA A 18 21.53 26.13 -7.73
N ALA A 19 20.38 25.89 -8.37
CA ALA A 19 19.08 26.33 -7.86
C ALA A 19 18.63 25.55 -6.60
N PHE A 20 19.20 24.35 -6.38
CA PHE A 20 18.89 23.51 -5.22
C PHE A 20 19.95 23.56 -4.12
N SER A 21 21.11 24.16 -4.42
CA SER A 21 22.13 24.39 -3.40
C SER A 21 21.88 25.74 -2.74
N PRO A 22 21.74 25.85 -1.41
CA PRO A 22 21.88 27.13 -0.76
C PRO A 22 23.23 27.74 -1.16
N SER A 23 23.28 29.06 -1.40
CA SER A 23 24.52 29.72 -1.76
C SER A 23 25.57 29.46 -0.68
N TYR A 24 26.85 29.37 -1.07
CA TYR A 24 27.95 29.17 -0.13
C TYR A 24 27.93 30.21 1.00
N ASP A 25 27.47 31.43 0.72
CA ASP A 25 27.28 32.50 1.71
C ASP A 25 26.18 32.20 2.73
N ALA A 26 25.09 31.53 2.32
CA ALA A 26 24.02 31.09 3.22
C ALA A 26 24.48 29.94 4.15
N LEU A 27 25.50 29.17 3.76
CA LEU A 27 26.12 28.13 4.61
C LEU A 27 27.08 28.70 5.66
N GLN A 28 27.64 29.90 5.44
CA GLN A 28 28.52 30.55 6.41
C GLN A 28 27.77 31.32 7.50
N GLN A 29 26.54 31.74 7.22
CA GLN A 29 25.67 32.30 8.25
C GLN A 29 25.26 31.15 9.18
N ARG A 30 25.61 31.23 10.47
CA ARG A 30 25.33 30.23 11.52
C ARG A 30 23.84 30.05 11.84
N THR A 31 22.96 30.28 10.88
CA THR A 31 21.55 29.93 10.99
C THR A 31 21.41 28.43 10.78
N PRO A 32 20.66 27.73 11.65
CA PRO A 32 20.43 26.30 11.47
C PRO A 32 19.71 26.07 10.15
N ILE A 33 20.38 25.39 9.22
CA ILE A 33 19.81 25.05 7.91
C ILE A 33 18.53 24.24 8.16
N PRO A 34 17.38 24.63 7.59
CA PRO A 34 16.15 23.88 7.73
C PRO A 34 16.38 22.45 7.24
N LYS A 35 16.10 21.46 8.10
CA LYS A 35 16.27 20.04 7.78
C LYS A 35 15.23 19.64 6.74
N LEU A 36 15.62 19.66 5.46
CA LEU A 36 14.76 19.18 4.40
C LEU A 36 14.54 17.67 4.58
N THR A 37 13.33 17.28 4.99
CA THR A 37 12.94 15.88 5.24
C THR A 37 12.11 15.29 4.12
N SER A 38 11.63 16.11 3.17
CA SER A 38 10.82 15.65 2.04
C SER A 38 11.04 16.54 0.83
N LEU A 39 11.34 15.92 -0.31
CA LEU A 39 11.57 16.60 -1.59
C LEU A 39 10.74 15.92 -2.68
N LYS A 40 9.98 16.73 -3.43
CA LYS A 40 9.24 16.30 -4.62
C LYS A 40 9.76 17.07 -5.81
N ILE A 41 10.32 16.37 -6.79
CA ILE A 41 10.77 16.93 -8.07
C ILE A 41 9.90 16.33 -9.17
N GLU A 42 9.12 17.17 -9.85
CA GLU A 42 8.13 16.72 -10.82
C GLU A 42 8.39 17.27 -12.21
N SER A 43 8.26 16.41 -13.23
CA SER A 43 8.31 16.80 -14.65
C SER A 43 9.59 17.54 -15.06
N LEU A 44 10.72 17.18 -14.45
CA LEU A 44 12.03 17.74 -14.79
C LEU A 44 12.91 16.70 -15.48
N ILE A 45 13.72 17.17 -16.43
CA ILE A 45 14.89 16.42 -16.86
C ILE A 45 16.00 16.79 -15.89
N LEU A 46 16.38 15.85 -15.02
CA LEU A 46 17.50 16.04 -14.12
C LEU A 46 18.73 15.37 -14.74
N SER A 47 19.85 16.09 -14.78
CA SER A 47 21.13 15.40 -14.89
C SER A 47 21.34 14.56 -13.63
N TYR A 48 22.09 13.47 -13.77
CA TYR A 48 22.44 12.66 -12.62
C TYR A 48 23.18 13.48 -11.54
N SER A 49 24.12 14.32 -11.99
CA SER A 49 24.88 15.23 -11.13
C SER A 49 23.98 16.17 -10.32
N THR A 50 22.84 16.59 -10.89
CA THR A 50 21.88 17.45 -10.18
C THR A 50 21.19 16.69 -9.04
N LEU A 51 20.73 15.46 -9.31
CA LEU A 51 20.12 14.64 -8.26
C LEU A 51 21.12 14.28 -7.17
N GLU A 52 22.38 14.01 -7.55
CA GLU A 52 23.48 13.79 -6.62
C GLU A 52 23.74 15.01 -5.73
N SER A 53 23.87 16.20 -6.30
CA SER A 53 24.03 17.45 -5.54
C SER A 53 22.89 17.67 -4.55
N ILE A 54 21.66 17.45 -4.99
CA ILE A 54 20.47 17.57 -4.13
C ILE A 54 20.57 16.63 -2.93
N LEU A 55 20.92 15.36 -3.15
CA LEU A 55 20.97 14.35 -2.11
C LEU A 55 22.17 14.53 -1.17
N GLN A 56 23.30 15.04 -1.67
CA GLN A 56 24.46 15.40 -0.84
C GLN A 56 24.15 16.58 0.09
N VAL A 57 23.42 17.59 -0.39
CA VAL A 57 23.03 18.76 0.40
C VAL A 57 21.95 18.38 1.43
N CYS A 58 21.05 17.47 1.09
CA CYS A 58 19.89 17.15 1.91
C CYS A 58 20.10 15.88 2.76
N THR A 59 21.06 15.92 3.68
CA THR A 59 21.43 14.74 4.52
C THR A 59 20.33 14.25 5.47
N ASN A 60 19.26 15.02 5.67
CA ASN A 60 18.11 14.61 6.47
C ASN A 60 16.90 14.18 5.62
N LEU A 61 17.10 13.94 4.31
CA LEU A 61 16.01 13.71 3.37
C LEU A 61 15.34 12.34 3.55
N ALA A 62 14.36 12.31 4.42
CA ALA A 62 13.49 11.18 4.68
C ALA A 62 12.24 11.17 3.77
N LYS A 63 12.35 11.53 2.48
CA LYS A 63 11.34 11.28 1.43
C LYS A 63 11.82 11.93 0.13
N LEU A 64 11.99 11.14 -0.94
CA LEU A 64 12.25 11.67 -2.28
C LEU A 64 11.18 11.17 -3.25
N ARG A 65 10.47 12.10 -3.87
CA ARG A 65 9.50 11.82 -4.93
C ARG A 65 10.02 12.39 -6.24
N LEU A 66 10.20 11.54 -7.25
CA LEU A 66 10.66 11.93 -8.59
C LEU A 66 9.58 11.66 -9.67
N PRO A 67 8.35 12.19 -9.56
CA PRO A 67 7.34 11.96 -10.58
C PRO A 67 7.74 12.51 -11.95
N CYS A 68 7.67 11.68 -12.98
CA CYS A 68 7.96 12.03 -14.37
C CYS A 68 9.34 12.68 -14.58
N VAL A 69 10.34 12.28 -13.79
CA VAL A 69 11.72 12.76 -13.94
C VAL A 69 12.50 11.87 -14.89
N THR A 70 13.06 12.46 -15.93
CA THR A 70 14.01 11.77 -16.82
C THR A 70 15.43 12.04 -16.33
N LEU A 71 16.21 10.99 -16.07
CA LEU A 71 17.61 11.11 -15.68
C LEU A 71 18.51 11.06 -16.92
N ALA A 72 19.17 12.17 -17.24
CA ALA A 72 19.84 12.32 -18.54
C ALA A 72 21.23 11.64 -18.64
N GLU A 73 21.84 11.14 -17.56
CA GLU A 73 23.26 10.71 -17.56
C GLU A 73 23.58 9.53 -16.61
N ARG A 74 24.79 8.95 -16.76
CA ARG A 74 25.33 7.82 -15.97
C ARG A 74 25.70 8.22 -14.52
N LEU A 75 25.38 7.35 -13.56
CA LEU A 75 25.86 7.50 -12.17
C LEU A 75 27.37 7.28 -12.07
N ASN A 76 28.08 8.10 -11.27
CA ASN A 76 29.47 7.83 -10.90
C ASN A 76 29.74 7.92 -9.38
N ARG A 77 28.78 8.36 -8.52
CA ARG A 77 29.03 8.63 -7.09
C ARG A 77 27.81 8.58 -6.13
N PRO A 78 28.04 8.45 -4.79
CA PRO A 78 27.06 8.27 -3.69
C PRO A 78 25.88 9.20 -3.40
N PHE A 79 24.81 8.62 -2.83
CA PHE A 79 23.80 9.30 -1.98
C PHE A 79 23.98 8.92 -0.50
N GLN A 80 23.42 9.62 0.48
CA GLN A 80 23.32 9.11 1.86
C GLN A 80 21.91 9.54 2.39
N HIS A 81 21.17 8.67 3.10
CA HIS A 81 19.99 8.99 3.95
C HIS A 81 18.53 8.84 3.42
N LEU A 82 18.26 8.23 2.26
CA LEU A 82 16.88 8.15 1.75
C LEU A 82 16.01 7.06 2.40
N ASP A 83 14.73 7.37 2.70
CA ASP A 83 13.76 6.43 3.31
C ASP A 83 12.62 5.95 2.36
N THR A 84 12.37 6.69 1.26
CA THR A 84 11.25 6.49 0.33
C THR A 84 11.68 6.83 -1.09
N TRP A 85 11.40 5.95 -2.06
CA TRP A 85 11.75 6.13 -3.49
C TRP A 85 10.54 6.03 -4.42
N HIS A 86 10.49 6.91 -5.43
CA HIS A 86 9.47 6.91 -6.50
C HIS A 86 10.11 6.79 -7.89
N ASN A 87 9.73 5.79 -8.70
CA ASN A 87 10.26 5.60 -10.07
C ASN A 87 9.18 5.89 -11.13
N VAL A 88 9.52 6.69 -12.16
CA VAL A 88 8.63 7.08 -13.27
C VAL A 88 9.37 7.20 -14.63
N SER A 89 10.47 6.45 -14.88
CA SER A 89 11.21 6.60 -16.16
C SER A 89 11.42 5.28 -16.91
N ASP A 90 11.48 5.37 -18.25
CA ASP A 90 11.78 4.27 -19.20
C ASP A 90 13.27 3.89 -19.24
N ILE A 91 14.08 4.38 -18.30
CA ILE A 91 15.52 4.14 -18.28
C ILE A 91 15.78 2.78 -17.63
N ILE A 92 16.31 1.85 -18.42
CA ILE A 92 16.75 0.53 -17.95
C ILE A 92 18.04 0.71 -17.15
N VAL A 93 17.90 0.93 -15.83
CA VAL A 93 19.01 0.81 -14.88
C VAL A 93 19.02 -0.62 -14.35
N PRO A 94 20.14 -1.36 -14.45
CA PRO A 94 20.24 -2.71 -13.89
C PRO A 94 19.85 -2.73 -12.41
N SER A 95 18.98 -3.66 -12.02
CA SER A 95 18.46 -3.79 -10.65
C SER A 95 19.54 -3.96 -9.60
N ASP A 96 20.62 -4.69 -9.91
CA ASP A 96 21.76 -4.89 -9.01
C ASP A 96 22.50 -3.59 -8.72
N ARG A 97 22.55 -2.70 -9.71
CA ARG A 97 23.09 -1.36 -9.52
C ARG A 97 22.18 -0.53 -8.63
N ILE A 98 20.86 -0.55 -8.87
CA ILE A 98 19.92 0.14 -8.00
C ILE A 98 20.05 -0.38 -6.56
N LYS A 99 20.09 -1.70 -6.36
CA LYS A 99 20.33 -2.33 -5.05
C LYS A 99 21.62 -1.86 -4.41
N ALA A 100 22.73 -1.93 -5.13
CA ALA A 100 24.04 -1.58 -4.59
C ALA A 100 24.07 -0.12 -4.15
N GLU A 101 23.52 0.77 -4.98
CA GLU A 101 23.43 2.18 -4.70
C GLU A 101 22.46 2.44 -3.53
N THR A 102 21.22 1.94 -3.56
CA THR A 102 20.25 2.13 -2.47
C THR A 102 20.71 1.50 -1.16
N SER A 103 21.41 0.37 -1.18
CA SER A 103 21.93 -0.23 0.06
C SER A 103 23.07 0.60 0.64
N ARG A 104 23.98 1.08 -0.22
CA ARG A 104 25.13 1.86 0.18
C ARG A 104 24.74 3.26 0.67
N TYR A 105 23.66 3.80 0.11
CA TYR A 105 23.33 5.21 0.19
C TYR A 105 22.00 5.50 0.84
N CYS A 106 21.08 4.55 0.82
CA CYS A 106 19.75 4.69 1.37
C CYS A 106 19.46 3.51 2.32
N PRO A 107 20.32 3.23 3.32
CA PRO A 107 20.19 2.03 4.14
C PRO A 107 18.89 1.99 4.95
N LEU A 108 18.25 3.15 5.14
CA LEU A 108 16.99 3.34 5.86
C LEU A 108 15.76 3.33 4.92
N LEU A 109 15.93 2.99 3.64
CA LEU A 109 14.84 2.90 2.67
C LEU A 109 13.85 1.81 3.10
N THR A 110 12.62 2.23 3.44
CA THR A 110 11.56 1.33 3.93
C THR A 110 10.30 1.34 3.07
N GLU A 111 10.11 2.32 2.18
CA GLU A 111 8.93 2.44 1.32
C GLU A 111 9.27 2.67 -0.17
N TYR A 112 8.68 1.85 -1.05
CA TYR A 112 8.65 2.11 -2.49
C TYR A 112 7.27 2.61 -2.94
N LYS A 113 7.25 3.61 -3.82
CA LYS A 113 6.03 4.13 -4.45
C LYS A 113 6.20 4.18 -5.95
N LEU A 114 5.67 3.19 -6.66
CA LEU A 114 5.92 2.97 -8.07
C LEU A 114 4.74 3.45 -8.90
N LYS A 115 4.98 4.30 -9.90
CA LYS A 115 3.89 4.83 -10.74
C LYS A 115 3.51 3.87 -11.87
N TYR A 116 4.50 3.22 -12.47
CA TYR A 116 4.31 2.30 -13.59
C TYR A 116 4.86 0.92 -13.27
N ASP A 117 4.05 -0.11 -13.48
CA ASP A 117 4.43 -1.52 -13.35
C ASP A 117 4.64 -2.21 -14.72
N ALA A 118 4.56 -1.44 -15.82
CA ALA A 118 4.71 -1.99 -17.16
C ALA A 118 6.17 -2.22 -17.59
N SER A 119 7.14 -1.72 -16.83
CA SER A 119 8.56 -1.95 -17.12
C SER A 119 9.04 -3.20 -16.40
N CYS A 120 9.85 -4.02 -17.09
CA CYS A 120 10.55 -5.18 -16.53
C CYS A 120 11.44 -4.86 -15.31
N ILE A 121 11.63 -3.58 -15.01
CA ILE A 121 12.47 -3.07 -13.93
C ILE A 121 11.79 -3.27 -12.57
N THR A 122 10.47 -3.10 -12.45
CA THR A 122 9.79 -3.21 -11.15
C THR A 122 9.97 -4.59 -10.51
N PRO A 123 9.70 -5.70 -11.21
CA PRO A 123 9.96 -7.03 -10.67
C PRO A 123 11.44 -7.25 -10.29
N GLN A 124 12.37 -6.80 -11.14
CA GLN A 124 13.80 -6.95 -10.90
C GLN A 124 14.27 -6.13 -9.70
N LEU A 125 13.74 -4.91 -9.53
CA LEU A 125 14.00 -4.05 -8.39
C LEU A 125 13.50 -4.71 -7.11
N LEU A 126 12.29 -5.26 -7.12
CA LEU A 126 11.72 -5.93 -5.95
C LEU A 126 12.46 -7.21 -5.63
N ALA A 127 12.82 -8.01 -6.63
CA ALA A 127 13.58 -9.25 -6.44
C ALA A 127 14.97 -8.96 -5.83
N ASN A 128 15.67 -7.93 -6.29
CA ASN A 128 17.07 -7.72 -5.92
C ASN A 128 17.26 -6.67 -4.81
N ALA A 129 16.55 -5.55 -4.83
CA ALA A 129 16.89 -4.37 -4.02
C ALA A 129 16.22 -4.29 -2.63
N VAL A 130 15.37 -5.25 -2.28
CA VAL A 130 14.56 -5.19 -1.06
C VAL A 130 15.18 -6.05 0.04
N THR A 131 15.96 -5.44 0.94
CA THR A 131 16.30 -6.10 2.23
C THR A 131 15.58 -5.46 3.41
N ASN A 132 15.35 -4.14 3.36
CA ASN A 132 14.74 -3.36 4.46
C ASN A 132 13.38 -2.77 4.12
N VAL A 133 12.88 -3.00 2.90
CA VAL A 133 11.62 -2.40 2.47
C VAL A 133 10.45 -3.16 3.06
N THR A 134 9.58 -2.42 3.75
CA THR A 134 8.41 -2.97 4.42
C THR A 134 7.11 -2.48 3.80
N ARG A 135 7.18 -1.51 2.89
CA ARG A 135 6.00 -0.88 2.28
C ARG A 135 6.19 -0.72 0.78
N ILE A 136 5.16 -1.11 0.04
CA ILE A 136 5.08 -0.84 -1.39
C ILE A 136 3.71 -0.29 -1.76
N THR A 137 3.70 0.72 -2.62
CA THR A 137 2.49 1.28 -3.21
C THR A 137 2.65 1.39 -4.72
N PHE A 138 1.67 0.93 -5.49
CA PHE A 138 1.62 1.08 -6.95
C PHE A 138 0.52 2.06 -7.36
N GLU A 139 0.75 2.88 -8.37
CA GLU A 139 -0.25 3.82 -8.90
C GLU A 139 -1.12 3.20 -10.00
N LYS A 140 -0.63 2.15 -10.68
CA LYS A 140 -1.36 1.51 -11.76
C LYS A 140 -2.40 0.52 -11.23
N GLU A 141 -3.53 0.42 -11.93
CA GLU A 141 -4.57 -0.57 -11.65
C GLU A 141 -4.13 -2.01 -11.94
N GLU A 142 -3.07 -2.19 -12.73
CA GLU A 142 -2.52 -3.49 -13.12
C GLU A 142 -1.18 -3.77 -12.45
N MET A 143 -1.09 -4.89 -11.73
CA MET A 143 0.13 -5.44 -11.17
C MET A 143 0.60 -6.59 -12.06
N ALA A 144 1.83 -6.52 -12.56
CA ALA A 144 2.44 -7.58 -13.34
C ALA A 144 2.62 -8.85 -12.49
N PHE A 145 2.55 -10.01 -13.13
CA PHE A 145 2.73 -11.29 -12.43
C PHE A 145 4.10 -11.40 -11.76
N GLU A 146 5.12 -10.90 -12.44
CA GLU A 146 6.50 -10.87 -11.96
C GLU A 146 6.61 -9.97 -10.72
N THR A 147 5.84 -8.89 -10.65
CA THR A 147 5.76 -8.00 -9.48
C THR A 147 5.11 -8.71 -8.29
N ILE A 148 4.01 -9.44 -8.51
CA ILE A 148 3.38 -10.28 -7.47
C ILE A 148 4.37 -11.31 -6.96
N SER A 149 5.08 -11.99 -7.87
CA SER A 149 6.08 -13.01 -7.55
C SER A 149 7.22 -12.44 -6.72
N ALA A 150 7.72 -11.24 -7.07
CA ALA A 150 8.76 -10.57 -6.31
C ALA A 150 8.28 -10.12 -4.92
N ILE A 151 7.02 -9.69 -4.77
CA ILE A 151 6.44 -9.42 -3.44
C ILE A 151 6.42 -10.71 -2.62
N VAL A 152 5.92 -11.81 -3.19
CA VAL A 152 5.83 -13.10 -2.50
C VAL A 152 7.20 -13.62 -2.07
N LEU A 153 8.23 -13.48 -2.91
CA LEU A 153 9.60 -13.88 -2.60
C LEU A 153 10.15 -13.21 -1.33
N HIS A 154 9.75 -11.96 -1.09
CA HIS A 154 10.15 -11.17 0.08
C HIS A 154 9.06 -11.11 1.16
N GLY A 155 8.18 -12.12 1.23
CA GLY A 155 7.02 -12.15 2.13
C GLY A 155 7.31 -11.82 3.60
N ALA A 156 8.52 -12.13 4.08
CA ALA A 156 8.93 -11.90 5.46
C ALA A 156 9.10 -10.41 5.85
N THR A 157 9.15 -9.47 4.91
CA THR A 157 9.40 -8.04 5.20
C THR A 157 8.18 -7.15 4.99
N TRP A 158 7.24 -7.55 4.15
CA TRP A 158 6.13 -6.68 3.71
C TRP A 158 5.08 -6.47 4.79
N LYS A 159 5.04 -5.24 5.32
CA LYS A 159 3.98 -4.75 6.23
C LYS A 159 2.83 -4.07 5.51
N LYS A 160 3.09 -3.50 4.32
CA LYS A 160 2.06 -2.81 3.52
C LYS A 160 2.26 -3.10 2.04
N VAL A 161 1.23 -3.65 1.41
CA VAL A 161 1.12 -3.75 -0.04
C VAL A 161 -0.14 -3.02 -0.45
N ALA A 162 0.01 -1.99 -1.29
CA ALA A 162 -1.11 -1.15 -1.67
C ALA A 162 -1.10 -0.80 -3.15
N LEU A 163 -2.29 -0.71 -3.72
CA LEU A 163 -2.57 0.02 -4.94
C LEU A 163 -3.17 1.35 -4.56
N PHE A 164 -2.85 2.36 -5.36
CA PHE A 164 -3.28 3.73 -5.17
C PHE A 164 -3.79 4.24 -6.51
N SER A 165 -4.96 4.85 -6.52
CA SER A 165 -5.45 5.63 -7.65
C SER A 165 -5.94 6.96 -7.14
N TYR A 166 -5.64 8.01 -7.91
CA TYR A 166 -6.13 9.36 -7.66
C TYR A 166 -7.63 9.50 -7.91
N GLU A 167 -8.21 8.60 -8.70
CA GLU A 167 -9.60 8.67 -9.16
C GLU A 167 -10.55 7.82 -8.31
N CYS A 168 -10.02 7.02 -7.38
CA CYS A 168 -10.83 6.14 -6.55
C CYS A 168 -11.33 6.86 -5.30
N ASP A 169 -12.60 7.27 -5.32
CA ASP A 169 -13.33 7.61 -4.11
C ASP A 169 -13.90 6.34 -3.45
N TYR A 170 -13.25 5.91 -2.37
CA TYR A 170 -13.62 4.71 -1.61
C TYR A 170 -14.97 4.83 -0.89
N GLU A 171 -15.47 6.06 -0.71
CA GLU A 171 -16.66 6.36 0.07
C GLU A 171 -17.89 6.66 -0.81
N MET A 172 -17.76 6.46 -2.13
CA MET A 172 -18.88 6.57 -3.06
C MET A 172 -20.02 5.64 -2.65
N ASP A 173 -21.26 6.15 -2.77
CA ASP A 173 -22.47 5.35 -2.53
C ASP A 173 -22.84 4.44 -3.72
N LYS A 174 -21.84 3.86 -4.39
CA LYS A 174 -22.02 3.02 -5.58
C LYS A 174 -21.00 1.88 -5.59
N VAL A 175 -21.45 0.69 -5.98
CA VAL A 175 -20.58 -0.44 -6.30
C VAL A 175 -20.21 -0.35 -7.78
N ASN A 176 -18.94 -0.11 -8.07
CA ASN A 176 -18.46 -0.11 -9.45
C ASN A 176 -18.39 -1.54 -9.99
N PRO A 177 -18.53 -1.82 -11.30
CA PRO A 177 -18.23 -3.14 -11.85
C PRO A 177 -16.71 -3.43 -11.81
N VAL A 178 -16.32 -4.70 -11.93
CA VAL A 178 -14.89 -5.09 -12.08
C VAL A 178 -14.56 -5.23 -13.55
N SER A 179 -13.41 -4.69 -13.94
CA SER A 179 -12.90 -4.86 -15.31
C SER A 179 -12.49 -6.32 -15.55
N MET A 180 -12.90 -6.90 -16.68
CA MET A 180 -12.57 -8.29 -17.05
C MET A 180 -11.06 -8.54 -17.16
N GLN A 181 -10.27 -7.52 -17.54
CA GLN A 181 -8.80 -7.65 -17.68
C GLN A 181 -8.14 -7.96 -16.32
N ILE A 182 -8.70 -7.44 -15.24
CA ILE A 182 -8.20 -7.60 -13.88
C ILE A 182 -8.46 -9.02 -13.37
N ALA A 183 -9.52 -9.68 -13.85
CA ALA A 183 -9.94 -10.98 -13.36
C ALA A 183 -8.90 -12.09 -13.54
N ALA A 184 -8.05 -12.01 -14.57
CA ALA A 184 -7.00 -12.98 -14.85
C ALA A 184 -5.95 -13.07 -13.72
N PHE A 185 -5.70 -11.96 -13.02
CA PHE A 185 -4.65 -11.85 -11.99
C PHE A 185 -5.17 -12.09 -10.56
N ASN A 186 -6.49 -12.16 -10.37
CA ASN A 186 -7.14 -12.30 -9.06
C ASN A 186 -6.63 -13.49 -8.24
N LYS A 187 -6.37 -14.63 -8.89
CA LYS A 187 -5.85 -15.83 -8.19
C LYS A 187 -4.42 -15.62 -7.70
N MET A 188 -3.60 -14.93 -8.48
CA MET A 188 -2.19 -14.70 -8.17
C MET A 188 -2.02 -13.71 -7.03
N LEU A 189 -2.86 -12.67 -6.97
CA LEU A 189 -2.78 -11.67 -5.90
C LEU A 189 -3.06 -12.24 -4.51
N GLN A 190 -3.86 -13.30 -4.42
CA GLN A 190 -4.11 -14.00 -3.16
C GLN A 190 -2.86 -14.73 -2.64
N LEU A 191 -1.79 -14.86 -3.43
CA LEU A 191 -0.50 -15.33 -2.94
C LEU A 191 0.15 -14.34 -1.96
N ILE A 192 -0.16 -13.04 -2.05
CA ILE A 192 0.40 -12.01 -1.17
C ILE A 192 0.04 -12.28 0.30
N PRO A 193 -1.24 -12.29 0.72
CA PRO A 193 -1.61 -12.55 2.11
C PRO A 193 -1.30 -13.99 2.58
N ARG A 194 -1.04 -14.93 1.65
CA ARG A 194 -0.60 -16.30 1.97
C ARG A 194 0.89 -16.43 2.27
N ASN A 195 1.72 -15.50 1.81
CA ASN A 195 3.17 -15.57 1.99
C ASN A 195 3.73 -14.41 2.82
N CYS A 196 2.97 -13.32 2.99
CA CYS A 196 3.42 -12.15 3.74
C CYS A 196 2.93 -12.19 5.19
N THR A 197 3.67 -12.84 6.09
CA THR A 197 3.27 -12.98 7.50
C THR A 197 3.15 -11.66 8.28
N PRO A 198 4.02 -10.64 8.11
CA PRO A 198 3.92 -9.40 8.88
C PRO A 198 2.98 -8.36 8.23
N LEU A 199 2.16 -8.78 7.26
CA LEU A 199 1.35 -7.87 6.46
C LEU A 199 0.23 -7.24 7.32
N GLU A 200 0.38 -5.94 7.59
CA GLU A 200 -0.60 -5.16 8.36
C GLU A 200 -1.66 -4.50 7.48
N LYS A 201 -1.32 -4.18 6.22
CA LYS A 201 -2.18 -3.42 5.31
C LYS A 201 -2.13 -4.00 3.90
N LEU A 202 -3.28 -4.48 3.43
CA LEU A 202 -3.47 -4.94 2.06
C LEU A 202 -4.52 -4.07 1.37
N ASN A 203 -4.13 -3.36 0.31
CA ASN A 203 -5.05 -2.59 -0.51
C ASN A 203 -4.95 -3.00 -1.98
N LEU A 204 -5.89 -3.80 -2.44
CA LEU A 204 -6.03 -4.29 -3.80
C LEU A 204 -7.40 -3.88 -4.36
N TYR A 205 -7.77 -2.60 -4.21
CA TYR A 205 -9.14 -2.12 -4.43
C TYR A 205 -9.78 -2.40 -5.82
N PRO A 206 -9.05 -2.50 -6.95
CA PRO A 206 -9.71 -2.83 -8.22
C PRO A 206 -9.83 -4.34 -8.43
N TYR A 207 -9.16 -5.17 -7.62
CA TYR A 207 -9.10 -6.62 -7.76
C TYR A 207 -10.15 -7.34 -6.92
N GLU A 208 -10.56 -8.52 -7.40
CA GLU A 208 -11.46 -9.40 -6.66
C GLU A 208 -10.71 -10.56 -6.02
N MET A 209 -11.01 -10.78 -4.75
CA MET A 209 -10.74 -12.02 -4.07
C MET A 209 -11.76 -13.07 -4.53
N ASP A 210 -11.26 -14.26 -4.83
CA ASP A 210 -12.08 -15.46 -4.98
C ASP A 210 -12.10 -16.20 -3.64
N THR A 211 -13.26 -16.24 -2.99
CA THR A 211 -13.42 -16.81 -1.65
C THR A 211 -13.11 -18.30 -1.61
N ASP A 212 -13.40 -19.06 -2.68
CA ASP A 212 -13.06 -20.48 -2.75
C ASP A 212 -11.55 -20.68 -2.68
N VAL A 213 -10.81 -19.83 -3.38
CA VAL A 213 -9.35 -19.81 -3.35
C VAL A 213 -8.86 -19.40 -1.95
N ALA A 214 -9.41 -18.35 -1.36
CA ALA A 214 -9.02 -17.87 -0.03
C ALA A 214 -9.30 -18.89 1.10
N GLU A 215 -10.31 -19.74 0.94
CA GLU A 215 -10.66 -20.80 1.89
C GLU A 215 -9.85 -22.08 1.67
N ALA A 216 -9.51 -22.43 0.43
CA ALA A 216 -8.70 -23.61 0.11
C ALA A 216 -7.28 -23.55 0.70
N VAL A 217 -6.72 -22.34 0.83
CA VAL A 217 -5.41 -22.14 1.48
C VAL A 217 -5.47 -20.90 2.36
N GLU A 218 -5.25 -21.12 3.65
CA GLU A 218 -5.34 -20.09 4.68
C GLU A 218 -4.36 -18.94 4.45
N TRP A 219 -4.83 -17.71 4.72
CA TRP A 219 -3.97 -16.53 4.73
C TRP A 219 -3.16 -16.48 6.03
N VAL A 220 -1.84 -16.29 5.90
CA VAL A 220 -0.89 -16.33 7.03
C VAL A 220 -0.68 -14.97 7.70
N CYS A 221 -1.19 -13.88 7.10
CA CYS A 221 -1.05 -12.52 7.63
C CYS A 221 -1.93 -12.25 8.86
N LYS A 222 -1.54 -12.76 10.04
CA LYS A 222 -2.31 -12.61 11.29
C LYS A 222 -2.36 -11.16 11.81
N ASP A 223 -1.38 -10.34 11.44
CA ASP A 223 -1.31 -8.93 11.82
C ASP A 223 -2.11 -7.98 10.90
N LEU A 224 -2.93 -8.52 9.99
CA LEU A 224 -3.70 -7.73 9.04
C LEU A 224 -4.71 -6.82 9.75
N ARG A 225 -4.50 -5.51 9.67
CA ARG A 225 -5.31 -4.46 10.30
C ARG A 225 -6.22 -3.72 9.33
N LYS A 226 -5.80 -3.64 8.06
CA LYS A 226 -6.56 -2.96 7.00
C LYS A 226 -6.59 -3.82 5.76
N LEU A 227 -7.79 -4.20 5.36
CA LEU A 227 -8.06 -4.91 4.12
C LEU A 227 -8.95 -4.04 3.21
N ARG A 228 -8.51 -3.84 1.98
CA ARG A 228 -9.33 -3.30 0.91
C ARG A 228 -9.20 -4.19 -0.29
N ILE A 229 -10.25 -4.92 -0.61
CA ILE A 229 -10.29 -5.84 -1.74
C ILE A 229 -11.75 -6.04 -2.11
N ARG A 230 -12.04 -6.28 -3.38
CA ARG A 230 -13.39 -6.70 -3.76
C ARG A 230 -13.53 -8.19 -3.56
N VAL A 231 -14.75 -8.71 -3.59
CA VAL A 231 -14.99 -10.15 -3.52
C VAL A 231 -15.88 -10.58 -4.67
N LYS A 232 -15.47 -11.62 -5.37
CA LYS A 232 -16.24 -12.26 -6.44
C LYS A 232 -17.62 -12.64 -5.89
N GLU A 233 -18.67 -12.43 -6.69
CA GLU A 233 -20.09 -12.65 -6.32
C GLU A 233 -20.66 -11.74 -5.22
N LEU A 234 -19.83 -10.85 -4.64
CA LEU A 234 -20.22 -9.80 -3.69
C LEU A 234 -20.34 -8.44 -4.40
N ASN A 235 -21.07 -8.41 -5.50
CA ASN A 235 -21.11 -7.30 -6.46
C ASN A 235 -22.27 -6.31 -6.26
N THR A 236 -23.09 -6.48 -5.23
CA THR A 236 -24.20 -5.54 -4.91
C THR A 236 -24.02 -4.93 -3.53
N LYS A 237 -24.59 -3.72 -3.36
CA LYS A 237 -24.54 -2.98 -2.09
C LYS A 237 -25.16 -3.79 -0.96
N GLU A 238 -26.26 -4.48 -1.23
CA GLU A 238 -27.03 -5.28 -0.27
C GLU A 238 -26.21 -6.46 0.25
N LYS A 239 -25.57 -7.21 -0.66
CA LYS A 239 -24.70 -8.33 -0.29
C LYS A 239 -23.50 -7.87 0.53
N ILE A 240 -22.86 -6.76 0.13
CA ILE A 240 -21.74 -6.18 0.87
C ILE A 240 -22.19 -5.76 2.27
N LEU A 241 -23.29 -5.02 2.40
CA LEU A 241 -23.83 -4.59 3.69
C LEU A 241 -24.20 -5.77 4.60
N LYS A 242 -24.81 -6.82 4.05
CA LYS A 242 -25.12 -8.06 4.78
C LYS A 242 -23.84 -8.72 5.30
N THR A 243 -22.81 -8.83 4.47
CA THR A 243 -21.48 -9.36 4.86
C THR A 243 -20.85 -8.54 5.99
N ILE A 244 -20.87 -7.22 5.88
CA ILE A 244 -20.33 -6.30 6.91
C ILE A 244 -21.11 -6.43 8.22
N ALA A 245 -22.45 -6.58 8.16
CA ALA A 245 -23.26 -6.80 9.34
C ALA A 245 -22.89 -8.11 10.06
N LEU A 246 -22.76 -9.21 9.32
CA LEU A 246 -22.32 -10.50 9.86
C LEU A 246 -20.91 -10.43 10.47
N TRP A 247 -19.97 -9.79 9.77
CA TRP A 247 -18.61 -9.59 10.29
C TRP A 247 -18.61 -8.77 11.58
N ARG A 248 -19.37 -7.66 11.64
CA ARG A 248 -19.49 -6.84 12.85
C ARG A 248 -20.13 -7.60 14.02
N ALA A 249 -21.16 -8.40 13.77
CA ALA A 249 -21.76 -9.25 14.78
C ALA A 249 -20.75 -10.28 15.32
N GLY A 250 -19.97 -10.92 14.44
CA GLY A 250 -18.89 -11.82 14.86
C GLY A 250 -17.80 -11.13 15.68
N CYS A 251 -17.37 -9.93 15.29
CA CYS A 251 -16.41 -9.12 16.06
C CYS A 251 -16.96 -8.79 17.46
N TRP A 252 -18.24 -8.42 17.53
CA TRP A 252 -18.92 -8.12 18.79
C TRP A 252 -18.95 -9.34 19.72
N ARG A 253 -19.35 -10.51 19.21
CA ARG A 253 -19.40 -11.77 19.99
C ARG A 253 -18.02 -12.14 20.53
N ARG A 254 -16.97 -12.00 19.71
CA ARG A 254 -15.58 -12.21 20.15
C ARG A 254 -15.21 -11.30 21.31
N TRP A 255 -15.52 -10.02 21.23
CA TRP A 255 -15.22 -9.07 22.31
C TRP A 255 -16.02 -9.35 23.58
N GLN A 256 -17.30 -9.74 23.45
CA GLN A 256 -18.08 -10.18 24.59
C GLN A 256 -17.41 -11.38 25.27
N LYS A 257 -17.02 -12.41 24.51
CA LYS A 257 -16.32 -13.59 25.04
C LYS A 257 -15.02 -13.23 25.77
N MET A 258 -14.27 -12.25 25.25
CA MET A 258 -13.07 -11.73 25.92
C MET A 258 -13.39 -10.96 27.21
N ALA A 259 -14.53 -10.25 27.28
CA ALA A 259 -14.92 -9.42 28.41
C ALA A 259 -15.59 -10.22 29.55
N THR A 260 -16.42 -11.21 29.24
CA THR A 260 -17.21 -11.98 30.22
C THR A 260 -16.53 -13.24 30.73
N GLY A 261 -15.39 -13.65 30.15
CA GLY A 261 -14.70 -14.88 30.51
C GLY A 261 -15.47 -16.15 30.13
N ALA A 262 -15.03 -17.30 30.63
CA ALA A 262 -15.46 -18.63 30.17
C ALA A 262 -16.95 -18.97 30.39
N ASN A 263 -17.69 -18.23 31.23
CA ASN A 263 -19.05 -18.60 31.61
C ASN A 263 -20.14 -18.16 30.61
N ALA A 264 -19.84 -17.24 29.68
CA ALA A 264 -20.81 -16.80 28.66
C ALA A 264 -20.70 -17.59 27.33
N VAL A 265 -19.96 -18.70 27.32
CA VAL A 265 -19.57 -19.41 26.09
C VAL A 265 -20.75 -20.14 25.44
N VAL A 266 -21.68 -20.68 26.22
CA VAL A 266 -22.74 -21.59 25.72
C VAL A 266 -23.70 -20.92 24.72
N ALA A 267 -24.14 -19.69 24.98
CA ALA A 267 -25.06 -18.99 24.07
C ALA A 267 -24.40 -18.53 22.76
N VAL A 268 -23.07 -18.34 22.76
CA VAL A 268 -22.32 -17.88 21.58
C VAL A 268 -22.09 -19.04 20.60
N GLU A 269 -21.98 -20.27 21.10
CA GLU A 269 -21.71 -21.47 20.29
C GLU A 269 -22.87 -21.83 19.35
N GLU A 270 -24.12 -21.70 19.78
CA GLU A 270 -25.28 -22.00 18.93
C GLU A 270 -25.36 -21.07 17.70
N GLU A 271 -25.14 -19.77 17.90
CA GLU A 271 -25.17 -18.82 16.77
C GLU A 271 -23.92 -18.91 15.88
N GLU A 272 -22.77 -19.34 16.42
CA GLU A 272 -21.58 -19.64 15.61
C GLU A 272 -21.84 -20.84 14.71
N LYS A 273 -22.46 -21.89 15.26
CA LYS A 273 -22.85 -23.07 14.49
C LYS A 273 -23.83 -22.75 13.36
N GLN A 274 -24.80 -21.87 13.61
CA GLN A 274 -25.72 -21.42 12.56
C GLN A 274 -25.00 -20.65 11.44
N LEU A 275 -24.00 -19.82 11.78
CA LEU A 275 -23.16 -19.15 10.78
C LEU A 275 -22.27 -20.14 10.02
N GLU A 276 -21.88 -21.26 10.63
CA GLU A 276 -21.09 -22.30 10.00
C GLU A 276 -21.87 -23.07 8.93
N GLU A 277 -23.15 -23.34 9.21
CA GLU A 277 -24.10 -24.01 8.31
C GLU A 277 -24.56 -23.10 7.15
N ASP A 278 -24.46 -21.77 7.29
CA ASP A 278 -24.76 -20.84 6.20
C ASP A 278 -23.62 -20.81 5.15
N HIS A 279 -23.90 -21.44 4.00
CA HIS A 279 -23.00 -21.50 2.84
C HIS A 279 -23.13 -20.30 1.88
N SER A 280 -23.93 -19.28 2.22
CA SER A 280 -24.01 -18.06 1.42
C SER A 280 -22.66 -17.36 1.31
N ILE A 281 -22.42 -16.66 0.19
CA ILE A 281 -21.18 -15.94 -0.04
C ILE A 281 -20.92 -14.90 1.07
N GLU A 282 -21.97 -14.26 1.59
CA GLU A 282 -21.87 -13.27 2.67
C GLU A 282 -21.38 -13.90 3.96
N ALA A 283 -21.93 -15.05 4.37
CA ALA A 283 -21.51 -15.77 5.57
C ALA A 283 -20.09 -16.31 5.45
N ARG A 284 -19.73 -16.87 4.29
CA ARG A 284 -18.38 -17.35 3.98
C ARG A 284 -17.33 -16.25 4.07
N VAL A 285 -17.59 -15.10 3.42
CA VAL A 285 -16.68 -13.94 3.47
C VAL A 285 -16.58 -13.40 4.90
N ALA A 286 -17.70 -13.26 5.62
CA ALA A 286 -17.67 -12.81 7.01
C ALA A 286 -16.84 -13.74 7.90
N ARG A 287 -17.02 -15.06 7.79
CA ARG A 287 -16.20 -16.07 8.49
C ARG A 287 -14.73 -15.94 8.14
N HIS A 288 -14.39 -15.77 6.87
CA HIS A 288 -13.01 -15.56 6.43
C HIS A 288 -12.40 -14.30 7.07
N LEU A 289 -13.13 -13.16 7.06
CA LEU A 289 -12.66 -11.91 7.69
C LEU A 289 -12.48 -12.02 9.20
N LEU A 290 -13.30 -12.83 9.88
CA LEU A 290 -13.17 -13.06 11.31
C LEU A 290 -11.86 -13.78 11.67
N LYS A 291 -11.21 -14.51 10.75
CA LYS A 291 -9.91 -15.16 11.02
C LYS A 291 -8.78 -14.16 11.33
N PHE A 292 -8.96 -12.87 11.03
CA PHE A 292 -7.98 -11.81 11.29
C PHE A 292 -8.33 -11.05 12.56
N GLU A 293 -7.68 -11.39 13.67
CA GLU A 293 -7.97 -10.81 14.99
C GLU A 293 -7.73 -9.30 15.07
N GLN A 294 -6.74 -8.80 14.34
CA GLN A 294 -6.37 -7.39 14.33
C GLN A 294 -7.11 -6.56 13.26
N LEU A 295 -7.99 -7.18 12.47
CA LEU A 295 -8.63 -6.52 11.34
C LEU A 295 -9.62 -5.45 11.80
N TRP A 296 -9.26 -4.20 11.54
CA TRP A 296 -10.02 -3.03 12.00
C TRP A 296 -10.70 -2.27 10.86
N TRP A 297 -10.09 -2.25 9.68
CA TRP A 297 -10.60 -1.50 8.54
C TRP A 297 -10.86 -2.47 7.39
N VAL A 298 -12.12 -2.52 6.95
CA VAL A 298 -12.56 -3.40 5.84
C VAL A 298 -13.24 -2.56 4.77
N TRP A 299 -12.85 -2.77 3.52
CA TRP A 299 -13.54 -2.24 2.34
C TRP A 299 -13.72 -3.41 1.36
N LEU A 300 -14.97 -3.72 1.00
CA LEU A 300 -15.35 -4.84 0.13
C LEU A 300 -15.89 -4.40 -1.24
N GLY A 301 -15.55 -3.19 -1.70
CA GLY A 301 -16.14 -2.57 -2.88
C GLY A 301 -17.20 -1.50 -2.60
N TYR A 302 -17.49 -1.21 -1.33
CA TYR A 302 -18.48 -0.21 -0.91
C TYR A 302 -18.22 0.34 0.50
N LYS A 303 -17.81 1.62 0.58
CA LYS A 303 -17.45 2.36 1.81
C LYS A 303 -16.44 1.66 2.72
N THR A 304 -15.73 2.42 3.54
CA THR A 304 -14.82 1.82 4.53
C THR A 304 -15.55 1.58 5.85
N TRP A 305 -15.50 0.35 6.35
CA TRP A 305 -16.17 -0.09 7.58
C TRP A 305 -15.16 -0.42 8.68
N THR A 306 -15.60 -0.23 9.92
CA THR A 306 -14.87 -0.62 11.13
C THR A 306 -15.78 -1.42 12.06
N PRO A 307 -15.24 -2.27 12.95
CA PRO A 307 -16.02 -2.91 14.01
C PRO A 307 -16.75 -1.86 14.87
N ILE A 308 -17.91 -2.20 15.41
CA ILE A 308 -18.72 -1.28 16.23
C ILE A 308 -17.99 -1.05 17.55
N LYS A 309 -17.25 0.06 17.71
CA LYS A 309 -16.64 0.38 19.00
C LYS A 309 -17.71 0.42 20.09
N ILE A 310 -17.61 -0.48 21.07
CA ILE A 310 -18.20 -0.24 22.37
C ILE A 310 -17.46 0.97 22.93
N LYS A 311 -18.13 2.12 22.97
CA LYS A 311 -17.69 3.16 23.90
C LYS A 311 -17.88 2.53 25.27
N HIS A 312 -16.82 1.97 25.85
CA HIS A 312 -16.81 1.75 27.28
C HIS A 312 -17.12 3.13 27.85
N LYS A 313 -18.29 3.27 28.50
CA LYS A 313 -18.47 4.34 29.46
C LYS A 313 -17.36 4.10 30.48
N GLU A 314 -16.21 4.73 30.28
CA GLU A 314 -15.34 5.04 31.39
C GLU A 314 -16.27 5.69 32.40
N GLN A 315 -16.45 5.03 33.54
CA GLN A 315 -17.06 5.64 34.71
C GLN A 315 -16.10 6.73 35.20
N SER A 316 -15.91 7.78 34.40
CA SER A 316 -15.53 9.07 34.91
C SER A 316 -16.82 9.72 35.38
N ASN A 317 -16.87 9.98 36.69
CA ASN A 317 -17.86 10.88 37.22
C ASN A 317 -17.73 12.22 36.47
N ALA A 318 -18.84 12.64 35.86
CA ALA A 318 -19.05 13.87 35.10
C ALA A 318 -18.36 13.98 33.73
N THR A 319 -19.12 13.74 32.65
CA THR A 319 -19.65 14.78 31.74
C THR A 319 -20.25 14.11 30.49
N THR A 320 -21.45 14.56 30.11
CA THR A 320 -22.26 14.12 28.98
C THR A 320 -21.48 13.96 27.67
N TYR A 321 -21.62 12.81 26.99
CA TYR A 321 -21.22 12.65 25.59
C TYR A 321 -22.35 12.11 24.72
N ARG A 322 -22.61 12.82 23.62
CA ARG A 322 -23.48 12.43 22.52
C ARG A 322 -22.92 11.23 21.76
N ILE A 323 -23.80 10.29 21.44
CA ILE A 323 -23.56 9.26 20.43
C ILE A 323 -24.01 9.88 19.09
N SER A 324 -23.07 10.13 18.20
CA SER A 324 -23.35 10.42 16.80
C SER A 324 -23.19 9.12 16.01
N ILE A 325 -24.30 8.56 15.57
CA ILE A 325 -24.32 7.60 14.46
C ILE A 325 -24.41 8.48 13.21
N SER A 326 -23.30 8.61 12.48
CA SER A 326 -23.37 9.18 11.14
C SER A 326 -23.89 8.11 10.16
N PRO A 327 -24.73 8.49 9.19
CA PRO A 327 -25.38 7.57 8.26
C PRO A 327 -24.40 6.82 7.33
#